data_AF-A0A358SL46-F1
#
_entry.id   AF-A0A358SL46-F1
#
_cell.length_a   1.000
_cell.length_b   1.000
_cell.length_c   1.000
_cell.angle_alpha   90.00
_cell.angle_beta   90.00
_cell.angle_gamma   90.00
#
_symmetry.space_group_name_H-M   'P 1'
#
loop_
_entity.id
_entity.type
_entity.pdbx_description
1 polymer ?
#
loop_
_entity_poly.entity_id
_entity_poly.type
_entity_poly.pdbx_seq_one_letter_code
_entity_poly.pdbx_strand_id
1 'polypeptide(L)'
;MGNYHSDLGAFLPLIVHWNGASWTQVASSLTSGTSVLNAVSASSAASAWAVGDTYNETARAYQALILHWNGTAWTRQRSGAPGSGESLLQGVTATSASNAWAVGYVLTSDRHQPLILHWNGRAWSRVPSPSPSSSWTVLSAVTATSTTSAWAVGEYFTSGTGHTLIEHWNGTAWTKVPSPTPVGPVVDLLGVAASS
;
A
#
# COMPACT_ATOMS: atom_id res chain seq x y z
N MET A 1 11.52 -4.78 -6.62
CA MET A 1 11.83 -3.37 -6.31
C MET A 1 12.87 -3.35 -5.20
N GLY A 2 13.67 -2.29 -5.10
CA GLY A 2 14.69 -2.10 -4.06
C GLY A 2 15.08 -0.62 -3.95
N ASN A 3 15.95 -0.26 -3.00
CA ASN A 3 16.43 1.12 -2.83
C ASN A 3 17.91 1.23 -3.26
N TYR A 4 18.31 2.37 -3.82
CA TYR A 4 19.73 2.68 -4.06
C TYR A 4 20.14 3.98 -3.40
N HIS A 5 21.42 4.08 -3.05
CA HIS A 5 22.02 5.26 -2.44
C HIS A 5 22.37 6.27 -3.54
N SER A 6 21.89 7.51 -3.42
CA SER A 6 22.42 8.61 -4.24
C SER A 6 23.65 9.24 -3.56
N ASP A 7 24.52 9.88 -4.34
CA ASP A 7 25.71 10.60 -3.85
C ASP A 7 25.38 11.78 -2.90
N LEU A 8 24.09 12.06 -2.68
CA LEU A 8 23.57 13.10 -1.78
C LEU A 8 22.86 12.53 -0.53
N GLY A 9 22.94 11.22 -0.26
CA GLY A 9 22.37 10.60 0.96
C GLY A 9 20.87 10.31 0.94
N ALA A 10 20.19 10.52 -0.21
CA ALA A 10 18.77 10.19 -0.38
C ALA A 10 18.58 8.76 -0.92
N PHE A 11 17.60 8.03 -0.38
CA PHE A 11 17.15 6.74 -0.95
C PHE A 11 16.19 7.02 -2.11
N LEU A 12 16.55 6.54 -3.30
CA LEU A 12 15.67 6.57 -4.46
C LEU A 12 15.24 5.14 -4.80
N PRO A 13 13.98 4.92 -5.22
CA PRO A 13 13.53 3.59 -5.56
C PRO A 13 14.14 3.14 -6.89
N LEU A 14 14.71 1.94 -6.88
CA LEU A 14 15.12 1.21 -8.06
C LEU A 14 13.91 0.48 -8.65
N ILE A 15 13.52 0.88 -9.85
CA ILE A 15 12.51 0.18 -10.64
C ILE A 15 13.21 -0.52 -11.80
N VAL A 16 13.00 -1.84 -11.88
CA VAL A 16 13.48 -2.69 -12.98
C VAL A 16 12.29 -3.35 -13.66
N HIS A 17 12.37 -3.48 -14.99
CA HIS A 17 11.32 -4.06 -15.81
C HIS A 17 11.91 -5.17 -16.70
N TRP A 18 11.21 -6.30 -16.80
CA TRP A 18 11.56 -7.38 -17.72
C TRP A 18 10.91 -7.11 -19.08
N ASN A 19 11.72 -6.90 -20.11
CA ASN A 19 11.22 -6.61 -21.46
C ASN A 19 10.91 -7.88 -22.30
N GLY A 20 10.98 -9.07 -21.70
CA GLY A 20 10.88 -10.35 -22.41
C GLY A 20 12.23 -11.04 -22.64
N ALA A 21 13.35 -10.32 -22.52
CA ALA A 21 14.70 -10.84 -22.76
C ALA A 21 15.73 -10.41 -21.70
N SER A 22 15.59 -9.23 -21.12
CA SER A 22 16.50 -8.70 -20.09
C SER A 22 15.77 -7.81 -19.10
N TRP A 23 16.36 -7.68 -17.90
CA TRP A 23 15.98 -6.69 -16.92
C TRP A 23 16.61 -5.35 -17.28
N THR A 24 15.80 -4.30 -17.41
CA THR A 24 16.29 -2.94 -17.61
C THR A 24 15.85 -2.03 -16.47
N GLN A 25 16.75 -1.17 -16.01
CA GLN A 25 16.39 -0.10 -15.08
C GLN A 25 15.51 0.91 -15.81
N VAL A 26 14.40 1.27 -15.19
CA VAL A 26 13.48 2.29 -15.71
C VAL A 26 13.56 3.49 -14.77
N ALA A 27 13.78 4.67 -15.35
CA ALA A 27 13.79 5.90 -14.57
C ALA A 27 12.41 6.12 -13.95
N SER A 28 12.37 6.28 -12.63
CA SER A 28 11.23 6.93 -11.97
C SER A 28 11.49 8.43 -12.01
N SER A 29 10.50 9.22 -12.42
CA SER A 29 10.58 10.68 -12.44
C SER A 29 10.53 11.30 -11.03
N LEU A 30 11.02 10.58 -10.02
CA LEU A 30 11.07 11.05 -8.64
C LEU A 30 12.28 11.95 -8.47
N THR A 31 12.03 13.25 -8.53
CA THR A 31 13.08 14.27 -8.67
C THR A 31 13.74 14.70 -7.35
N SER A 32 13.25 14.26 -6.18
CA SER A 32 13.88 14.57 -4.89
C SER A 32 13.25 13.81 -3.72
N GLY A 33 14.02 13.63 -2.63
CA GLY A 33 13.57 13.11 -1.33
C GLY A 33 13.74 11.61 -1.13
N THR A 34 13.97 11.21 0.13
CA THR A 34 14.01 9.79 0.55
C THR A 34 12.67 9.15 0.26
N SER A 35 12.64 8.20 -0.67
CA SER A 35 11.43 7.53 -1.14
C SER A 35 11.64 6.02 -1.14
N VAL A 36 10.65 5.29 -0.61
CA VAL A 36 10.66 3.83 -0.53
C VAL A 36 9.44 3.29 -1.27
N LEU A 37 9.62 2.22 -2.04
CA LEU A 37 8.52 1.46 -2.63
C LEU A 37 8.40 0.12 -1.90
N ASN A 38 7.24 -0.11 -1.30
CA ASN A 38 6.95 -1.27 -0.45
C ASN A 38 6.28 -2.41 -1.24
N ALA A 39 5.46 -2.09 -2.25
CA ALA A 39 4.75 -3.09 -3.04
C ALA A 39 4.50 -2.68 -4.49
N VAL A 40 4.30 -3.68 -5.35
CA VAL A 40 3.94 -3.52 -6.76
C VAL A 40 2.91 -4.56 -7.19
N SER A 41 1.97 -4.15 -8.04
CA SER A 41 1.02 -5.05 -8.69
C SER A 41 0.82 -4.66 -10.14
N ALA A 42 0.95 -5.62 -11.05
CA ALA A 42 0.72 -5.44 -12.47
C ALA A 42 -0.58 -6.13 -12.88
N SER A 43 -1.47 -5.39 -13.53
CA SER A 43 -2.69 -5.93 -14.15
C SER A 43 -2.47 -6.29 -15.63
N SER A 44 -1.46 -5.69 -16.26
CA SER A 44 -0.99 -6.01 -17.61
C SER A 44 0.41 -5.43 -17.82
N ALA A 45 1.05 -5.71 -18.96
CA ALA A 45 2.30 -5.07 -19.37
C ALA A 45 2.18 -3.54 -19.50
N ALA A 46 0.96 -3.01 -19.71
CA ALA A 46 0.69 -1.59 -19.88
C ALA A 46 0.11 -0.91 -18.64
N SER A 47 -0.13 -1.65 -17.55
CA SER A 47 -0.77 -1.10 -16.35
C SER A 47 -0.30 -1.80 -15.09
N ALA A 48 0.53 -1.09 -14.32
CA ALA A 48 0.98 -1.52 -13.01
C ALA A 48 0.97 -0.36 -12.00
N TRP A 49 0.83 -0.72 -10.74
CA TRP A 49 0.83 0.20 -9.61
C TRP A 49 1.96 -0.14 -8.66
N ALA A 50 2.68 0.88 -8.19
CA ALA A 50 3.65 0.76 -7.12
C ALA A 50 3.26 1.69 -5.99
N VAL A 51 3.41 1.25 -4.74
CA VAL A 51 3.09 2.05 -3.57
C VAL A 51 4.20 2.04 -2.55
N GLY A 52 4.24 3.08 -1.75
CA GLY A 52 5.15 3.22 -0.63
C GLY A 52 4.99 4.58 0.01
N ASP A 53 6.11 5.22 0.32
CA ASP A 53 6.16 6.50 1.00
C ASP A 53 7.33 7.35 0.51
N THR A 54 7.19 8.67 0.67
CA THR A 54 8.20 9.66 0.31
C THR A 54 8.26 10.72 1.38
N TYR A 55 9.47 11.08 1.80
CA TYR A 55 9.68 12.13 2.78
C TYR A 55 9.41 13.50 2.16
N ASN A 56 8.42 14.22 2.70
CA ASN A 56 8.09 15.57 2.27
C ASN A 56 8.80 16.57 3.18
N GLU A 57 9.83 17.24 2.67
CA GLU A 57 10.62 18.23 3.41
C GLU A 57 9.80 19.41 3.96
N THR A 58 8.79 19.86 3.21
CA THR A 58 7.93 20.98 3.62
C THR A 58 7.02 20.59 4.77
N ALA A 59 6.45 19.39 4.72
CA ALA A 59 5.59 18.86 5.77
C ALA A 59 6.38 18.23 6.93
N ARG A 60 7.68 17.94 6.73
CA ARG A 60 8.54 17.17 7.62
C ARG A 60 7.91 15.85 8.06
N ALA A 61 7.34 15.13 7.10
CA ALA A 61 6.58 13.91 7.32
C ALA A 61 6.66 12.97 6.11
N TYR A 62 6.60 11.67 6.34
CA TYR A 62 6.41 10.68 5.28
C TYR A 62 4.99 10.76 4.71
N GLN A 63 4.88 10.78 3.38
CA GLN A 63 3.60 10.84 2.69
C GLN A 63 3.46 9.66 1.73
N ALA A 64 2.23 9.13 1.63
CA ALA A 64 1.89 8.04 0.73
C ALA A 64 2.33 8.35 -0.71
N LEU A 65 3.16 7.47 -1.25
CA LEU A 65 3.63 7.50 -2.61
C LEU A 65 2.88 6.45 -3.43
N ILE A 66 2.27 6.88 -4.54
CA ILE A 66 1.67 5.99 -5.52
C ILE A 66 2.24 6.32 -6.89
N LEU A 67 2.76 5.30 -7.58
CA LEU A 67 3.23 5.39 -8.96
C LEU A 67 2.36 4.52 -9.86
N HIS A 68 2.10 5.01 -11.08
CA HIS A 68 1.41 4.27 -12.13
C HIS A 68 2.32 4.08 -13.33
N TRP A 69 2.41 2.83 -13.79
CA TRP A 69 3.03 2.44 -15.04
C TRP A 69 1.99 2.43 -16.15
N ASN A 70 2.25 3.15 -17.23
CA ASN A 70 1.37 3.21 -18.41
C ASN A 70 1.85 2.36 -19.59
N GLY A 71 2.81 1.46 -19.38
CA GLY A 71 3.46 0.68 -20.44
C GLY A 71 4.80 1.24 -20.89
N THR A 72 5.11 2.50 -20.58
CA THR A 72 6.36 3.14 -21.02
C THR A 72 7.06 3.94 -19.93
N ALA A 73 6.32 4.55 -19.00
CA ALA A 73 6.88 5.35 -17.92
C ALA A 73 6.10 5.20 -16.62
N TRP A 74 6.81 5.36 -15.51
CA TRP A 74 6.21 5.52 -14.18
C TRP A 74 5.90 6.99 -13.92
N THR A 75 4.67 7.28 -13.50
CA THR A 75 4.21 8.62 -13.13
C THR A 75 3.62 8.63 -11.73
N ARG A 76 3.92 9.67 -10.95
CA ARG A 76 3.33 9.83 -9.61
C ARG A 76 1.84 10.17 -9.72
N GLN A 77 1.03 9.47 -8.95
CA GLN A 77 -0.39 9.72 -8.82
C GLN A 77 -0.71 10.34 -7.46
N ARG A 78 -1.77 11.14 -7.40
CA ARG A 78 -2.28 11.67 -6.12
C ARG A 78 -2.90 10.51 -5.34
N SER A 79 -2.48 10.33 -4.10
CA SER A 79 -2.94 9.23 -3.25
C SER A 79 -4.34 9.44 -2.69
N GLY A 80 -4.76 10.70 -2.47
CA GLY A 80 -6.00 10.99 -1.74
C GLY A 80 -5.92 10.64 -0.25
N ALA A 81 -4.72 10.32 0.26
CA ALA A 81 -4.47 10.17 1.70
C ALA A 81 -4.62 11.55 2.41
N PRO A 82 -4.93 11.56 3.72
CA PRO A 82 -4.97 12.80 4.49
C PRO A 82 -3.67 13.60 4.37
N GLY A 83 -3.78 14.93 4.27
CA GLY A 83 -2.62 15.82 4.15
C GLY A 83 -1.90 16.10 5.47
N SER A 84 -2.47 15.67 6.61
CA SER A 84 -1.92 15.86 7.95
C SER A 84 -1.42 14.55 8.53
N GLY A 85 -0.24 14.57 9.17
CA GLY A 85 0.40 13.38 9.74
C GLY A 85 1.19 12.58 8.71
N GLU A 86 1.78 11.46 9.14
CA GLU A 86 2.50 10.57 8.24
C GLU A 86 1.52 9.57 7.60
N SER A 87 1.79 9.17 6.36
CA SER A 87 1.03 8.15 5.66
C SER A 87 1.96 7.21 4.92
N LEU A 88 1.78 5.90 5.16
CA LEU A 88 2.60 4.85 4.59
C LEU A 88 1.69 3.82 3.91
N LEU A 89 2.06 3.40 2.70
CA LEU A 89 1.38 2.33 1.97
C LEU A 89 2.28 1.11 1.93
N GLN A 90 1.74 -0.04 2.35
CA GLN A 90 2.48 -1.28 2.48
C GLN A 90 2.12 -2.30 1.41
N GLY A 91 0.84 -2.37 1.01
CA GLY A 91 0.35 -3.32 0.02
C GLY A 91 -0.41 -2.66 -1.12
N VAL A 92 -0.31 -3.23 -2.32
CA VAL A 92 -1.14 -2.85 -3.48
C VAL A 92 -1.53 -4.09 -4.29
N THR A 93 -2.76 -4.09 -4.79
CA THR A 93 -3.26 -5.08 -5.75
C THR A 93 -4.06 -4.39 -6.85
N ALA A 94 -3.89 -4.83 -8.09
CA ALA A 94 -4.62 -4.32 -9.24
C ALA A 94 -5.21 -5.48 -10.03
N THR A 95 -6.53 -5.45 -10.20
CA THR A 95 -7.25 -6.45 -11.02
C THR A 95 -7.52 -5.96 -12.44
N SER A 96 -7.47 -4.64 -12.64
CA SER A 96 -7.59 -4.01 -13.96
C SER A 96 -7.01 -2.59 -13.93
N ALA A 97 -6.98 -1.92 -15.09
CA ALA A 97 -6.63 -0.50 -15.18
C ALA A 97 -7.58 0.43 -14.40
N SER A 98 -8.79 -0.04 -14.06
CA SER A 98 -9.81 0.74 -13.36
C SER A 98 -10.17 0.24 -11.97
N ASN A 99 -9.51 -0.81 -11.48
CA ASN A 99 -9.75 -1.35 -10.14
C ASN A 99 -8.44 -1.78 -9.47
N ALA A 100 -8.02 -0.99 -8.50
CA ALA A 100 -6.88 -1.29 -7.65
C ALA A 100 -7.13 -0.87 -6.21
N TRP A 101 -6.54 -1.59 -5.27
CA TRP A 101 -6.57 -1.30 -3.84
C TRP A 101 -5.16 -1.11 -3.32
N ALA A 102 -4.98 -0.13 -2.44
CA ALA A 102 -3.75 0.06 -1.68
C ALA A 102 -4.08 0.14 -0.20
N VAL A 103 -3.25 -0.49 0.63
CA VAL A 103 -3.43 -0.53 2.09
C VAL A 103 -2.16 -0.14 2.82
N GLY A 104 -2.34 0.34 4.04
CA GLY A 104 -1.27 0.77 4.92
C GLY A 104 -1.84 1.42 6.16
N TYR A 105 -1.21 2.49 6.62
CA TYR A 105 -1.65 3.23 7.79
C TYR A 105 -1.29 4.71 7.74
N VAL A 106 -1.97 5.48 8.57
CA VAL A 106 -1.61 6.86 8.91
C VAL A 106 -1.14 6.94 10.36
N LEU A 107 -0.13 7.76 10.60
CA LEU A 107 0.35 8.09 11.94
C LEU A 107 -0.15 9.48 12.33
N THR A 108 -0.97 9.55 13.37
CA THR A 108 -1.47 10.81 13.92
C THR A 108 -1.36 10.80 15.44
N SER A 109 -0.56 11.70 16.01
CA SER A 109 -0.34 11.79 17.46
C SER A 109 0.00 10.44 18.10
N ASP A 110 1.00 9.75 17.53
CA ASP A 110 1.49 8.43 17.93
C ASP A 110 0.51 7.27 17.78
N ARG A 111 -0.62 7.48 17.09
CA ARG A 111 -1.61 6.45 16.80
C ARG A 111 -1.52 5.99 15.36
N HIS A 112 -1.48 4.67 15.18
CA HIS A 112 -1.53 4.03 13.87
C HIS A 112 -2.97 3.69 13.54
N GLN A 113 -3.50 4.27 12.46
CA GLN A 113 -4.85 3.98 11.97
C GLN A 113 -4.79 3.40 10.55
N PRO A 114 -5.67 2.45 10.20
CA PRO A 114 -5.63 1.80 8.91
C PRO A 114 -5.96 2.79 7.80
N LEU A 115 -5.23 2.67 6.70
CA LEU A 115 -5.45 3.41 5.48
C LEU A 115 -5.81 2.42 4.38
N ILE A 116 -7.00 2.58 3.80
CA ILE A 116 -7.41 1.87 2.59
C ILE A 116 -7.71 2.92 1.51
N LEU A 117 -7.08 2.75 0.35
CA LEU A 117 -7.30 3.56 -0.83
C LEU A 117 -7.83 2.68 -1.97
N HIS A 118 -8.80 3.20 -2.71
CA HIS A 118 -9.38 2.55 -3.90
C HIS A 118 -9.19 3.42 -5.14
N TRP A 119 -8.71 2.80 -6.21
CA TRP A 119 -8.65 3.38 -7.54
C TRP A 119 -9.89 2.97 -8.33
N ASN A 120 -10.65 3.96 -8.80
CA ASN A 120 -11.86 3.75 -9.58
C ASN A 120 -11.68 3.94 -11.10
N GLY A 121 -10.44 3.98 -11.59
CA GLY A 121 -10.13 4.32 -12.99
C GLY A 121 -9.82 5.79 -13.24
N ARG A 122 -10.03 6.66 -12.25
CA ARG A 122 -9.77 8.10 -12.41
C ARG A 122 -9.01 8.72 -11.24
N ALA A 123 -9.34 8.33 -10.01
CA ALA A 123 -8.70 8.87 -8.82
C ALA A 123 -8.60 7.81 -7.73
N TRP A 124 -7.56 7.94 -6.91
CA TRP A 124 -7.48 7.25 -5.63
C TRP A 124 -8.35 7.98 -4.61
N SER A 125 -9.11 7.22 -3.83
CA SER A 125 -9.98 7.75 -2.78
C SER A 125 -9.92 6.86 -1.55
N ARG A 126 -10.03 7.47 -0.36
CA ARG A 126 -10.04 6.74 0.90
C ARG A 126 -11.35 5.98 1.06
N VAL A 127 -11.25 4.73 1.48
CA VAL A 127 -12.38 3.88 1.86
C VAL A 127 -12.30 3.60 3.37
N PRO A 128 -13.42 3.65 4.12
CA PRO A 128 -13.41 3.33 5.55
C PRO A 128 -12.96 1.88 5.83
N SER A 129 -12.21 1.71 6.92
CA SER A 129 -11.88 0.41 7.53
C SER A 129 -12.58 0.28 8.89
N PRO A 130 -12.98 -0.93 9.31
CA PRO A 130 -13.56 -1.21 10.63
C PRO A 130 -12.65 -0.95 11.85
N SER A 131 -11.36 -0.62 11.66
CA SER A 131 -10.38 -0.13 12.68
C SER A 131 -10.65 -0.58 14.13
N PRO A 132 -10.30 -1.83 14.52
CA PRO A 132 -10.68 -2.40 15.81
C PRO A 132 -10.01 -1.77 17.04
N SER A 133 -8.94 -1.00 16.85
CA SER A 133 -8.23 -0.28 17.90
C SER A 133 -8.08 1.20 17.55
N SER A 134 -8.11 2.04 18.58
CA SER A 134 -7.88 3.48 18.46
C SER A 134 -6.40 3.88 18.60
N SER A 135 -5.53 2.96 19.01
CA SER A 135 -4.10 3.23 19.24
C SER A 135 -3.23 2.66 18.13
N TRP A 136 -3.44 1.39 17.76
CA TRP A 136 -2.63 0.71 16.76
C TRP A 136 -3.46 -0.24 15.93
N THR A 137 -3.61 0.06 14.65
CA THR A 137 -4.18 -0.81 13.64
C THR A 137 -3.50 -0.50 12.31
N VAL A 138 -2.89 -1.51 11.70
CA VAL A 138 -2.16 -1.38 10.43
C VAL A 138 -2.58 -2.49 9.48
N LEU A 139 -2.54 -2.21 8.17
CA LEU A 139 -2.80 -3.18 7.11
C LEU A 139 -1.54 -3.35 6.25
N SER A 140 -1.01 -4.56 6.22
CA SER A 140 0.28 -4.88 5.63
C SER A 140 0.17 -5.33 4.17
N ALA A 141 -0.91 -6.03 3.81
CA ALA A 141 -1.08 -6.58 2.48
C ALA A 141 -2.55 -6.60 2.04
N VAL A 142 -2.76 -6.58 0.73
CA VAL A 142 -4.09 -6.64 0.12
C VAL A 142 -4.05 -7.49 -1.15
N THR A 143 -5.12 -8.24 -1.39
CA THR A 143 -5.38 -8.96 -2.64
C THR A 143 -6.83 -8.78 -3.06
N ALA A 144 -7.11 -8.85 -4.36
CA ALA A 144 -8.46 -8.73 -4.88
C ALA A 144 -8.66 -9.72 -6.02
N THR A 145 -9.85 -10.33 -6.06
CA THR A 145 -10.28 -11.20 -7.16
C THR A 145 -11.26 -10.50 -8.08
N SER A 146 -11.95 -9.45 -7.60
CA SER A 146 -12.88 -8.65 -8.39
C SER A 146 -13.06 -7.25 -7.81
N THR A 147 -13.94 -6.45 -8.42
CA THR A 147 -14.41 -5.17 -7.86
C THR A 147 -15.23 -5.33 -6.58
N THR A 148 -15.74 -6.53 -6.31
CA THR A 148 -16.64 -6.82 -5.19
C THR A 148 -16.06 -7.79 -4.17
N SER A 149 -14.82 -8.24 -4.37
CA SER A 149 -14.15 -9.16 -3.45
C SER A 149 -12.67 -8.82 -3.35
N ALA A 150 -12.29 -8.31 -2.19
CA ALA A 150 -10.90 -8.05 -1.83
C ALA A 150 -10.67 -8.40 -0.35
N TRP A 151 -9.43 -8.77 -0.03
CA TRP A 151 -9.00 -9.16 1.30
C TRP A 151 -7.79 -8.34 1.68
N ALA A 152 -7.83 -7.75 2.87
CA ALA A 152 -6.71 -7.04 3.47
C ALA A 152 -6.34 -7.72 4.78
N VAL A 153 -5.05 -7.74 5.10
CA VAL A 153 -4.53 -8.35 6.32
C VAL A 153 -3.52 -7.44 6.99
N GLY A 154 -3.38 -7.60 8.30
CA GLY A 154 -2.42 -6.87 9.11
C GLY A 154 -2.58 -7.23 10.57
N GLU A 155 -2.51 -6.22 11.43
CA GLU A 155 -2.53 -6.40 12.88
C GLU A 155 -3.17 -5.21 13.61
N TYR A 156 -3.55 -5.44 14.86
CA TYR A 156 -3.99 -4.39 15.78
C TYR A 156 -3.66 -4.75 17.22
N PHE A 157 -3.50 -3.73 18.08
CA PHE A 157 -3.26 -3.93 19.51
C PHE A 157 -4.43 -3.42 20.34
N THR A 158 -4.90 -4.24 21.28
CA THR A 158 -5.86 -3.86 22.32
C THR A 158 -5.25 -4.12 23.68
N SER A 159 -5.16 -3.08 24.52
CA SER A 159 -4.60 -3.17 25.87
C SER A 159 -3.21 -3.83 25.94
N GLY A 160 -2.35 -3.54 24.95
CA GLY A 160 -1.00 -4.10 24.85
C GLY A 160 -0.92 -5.54 24.33
N THR A 161 -2.06 -6.19 24.09
CA THR A 161 -2.11 -7.49 23.39
C THR A 161 -2.33 -7.25 21.91
N GLY A 162 -1.44 -7.77 21.08
CA GLY A 162 -1.61 -7.68 19.65
C GLY A 162 -2.42 -8.86 19.09
N HIS A 163 -3.05 -8.61 17.96
CA HIS A 163 -3.95 -9.53 17.28
C HIS A 163 -3.79 -9.40 15.77
N THR A 164 -3.92 -10.52 15.07
CA THR A 164 -4.02 -10.49 13.61
C THR A 164 -5.34 -9.85 13.16
N LEU A 165 -5.29 -9.13 12.04
CA LEU A 165 -6.43 -8.49 11.39
C LEU A 165 -6.66 -9.11 10.02
N ILE A 166 -7.90 -9.49 9.75
CA ILE A 166 -8.38 -9.85 8.42
C ILE A 166 -9.60 -8.97 8.14
N GLU A 167 -9.61 -8.28 7.00
CA GLU A 167 -10.74 -7.51 6.50
C GLU A 167 -11.16 -8.02 5.12
N HIS A 168 -12.48 -8.09 4.88
CA HIS A 168 -13.08 -8.48 3.61
C HIS A 168 -13.94 -7.35 3.05
N TRP A 169 -13.67 -7.00 1.79
CA TRP A 169 -14.51 -6.15 0.97
C TRP A 169 -15.57 -6.98 0.27
N ASN A 170 -16.84 -6.62 0.48
CA ASN A 170 -17.98 -7.31 -0.11
C ASN A 170 -18.61 -6.58 -1.32
N GLY A 171 -17.92 -5.57 -1.86
CA GLY A 171 -18.46 -4.69 -2.91
C GLY A 171 -19.05 -3.38 -2.40
N THR A 172 -19.24 -3.24 -1.09
CA THR A 172 -19.85 -2.04 -0.49
C THR A 172 -19.11 -1.52 0.74
N ALA A 173 -18.60 -2.41 1.59
CA ALA A 173 -17.89 -2.06 2.81
C ALA A 173 -16.81 -3.10 3.14
N TRP A 174 -15.77 -2.64 3.83
CA TRP A 174 -14.81 -3.52 4.49
C TRP A 174 -15.39 -3.98 5.83
N THR A 175 -15.28 -5.27 6.10
CA THR A 175 -15.74 -5.88 7.36
C THR A 175 -14.65 -6.75 7.95
N LYS A 176 -14.51 -6.73 9.28
CA LYS A 176 -13.55 -7.59 9.97
C LYS A 176 -14.04 -9.04 9.90
N VAL A 177 -13.14 -9.94 9.53
CA VAL A 177 -13.37 -11.38 9.53
C VAL A 177 -12.60 -12.02 10.69
N PRO A 178 -13.19 -12.99 11.42
CA PRO A 178 -12.47 -13.71 12.46
C PRO A 178 -11.20 -14.36 11.91
N SER A 179 -10.09 -14.13 12.60
CA SER A 179 -8.82 -14.80 12.29
C SER A 179 -8.76 -16.16 12.99
N PRO A 180 -8.39 -17.25 12.29
CA PRO A 180 -8.25 -18.58 12.89
C PRO A 180 -6.94 -18.75 13.70
N THR A 181 -6.31 -17.66 14.16
CA THR A 181 -4.99 -17.72 14.82
C THR A 181 -4.94 -18.72 15.98
N PRO A 182 -3.96 -19.63 16.00
CA PRO A 182 -3.63 -20.42 17.19
C PRO A 182 -3.20 -19.49 18.34
N VAL A 183 -3.48 -19.89 19.57
CA VAL A 183 -3.05 -19.17 20.78
C VAL A 183 -1.52 -19.18 20.85
N GLY A 184 -0.86 -18.04 20.62
CA GLY A 184 0.61 -17.89 20.61
C GLY A 184 1.06 -16.50 20.13
N PRO A 185 2.36 -16.15 20.26
CA PRO A 185 2.86 -14.77 20.07
C PRO A 185 3.02 -14.33 18.60
N VAL A 186 2.34 -14.97 17.64
CA VAL A 186 2.37 -14.54 16.23
C VAL A 186 1.28 -13.51 16.04
N VAL A 187 1.68 -12.28 15.71
CA VAL A 187 0.77 -11.12 15.73
C VAL A 187 0.53 -10.52 14.34
N ASP A 188 1.35 -10.92 13.36
CA ASP A 188 1.44 -10.20 12.09
C ASP A 188 1.01 -11.11 10.93
N LEU A 189 0.13 -10.61 10.07
CA LEU A 189 -0.11 -11.16 8.74
C LEU A 189 0.53 -10.24 7.69
N LEU A 190 1.61 -10.70 7.06
CA LEU A 190 2.43 -9.89 6.15
C LEU A 190 2.08 -10.07 4.68
N GLY A 191 1.25 -11.07 4.34
CA GLY A 191 0.90 -11.40 2.97
C GLY A 191 -0.48 -12.04 2.86
N VAL A 192 -1.12 -11.86 1.72
CA VAL A 192 -2.40 -12.50 1.39
C VAL A 192 -2.44 -12.84 -0.09
N ALA A 193 -2.97 -14.01 -0.42
CA ALA A 193 -3.21 -14.45 -1.79
C ALA A 193 -4.65 -14.97 -1.91
N ALA A 194 -5.26 -14.75 -3.06
CA ALA A 194 -6.59 -15.26 -3.37
C ALA A 194 -6.57 -15.85 -4.79
N SER A 195 -7.31 -16.94 -4.98
CA SER A 195 -7.56 -17.55 -6.29
C SER A 195 -9.03 -17.38 -6.65
N SER A 196 -9.29 -17.13 -7.93
CA SER A 196 -10.62 -17.21 -8.54
C SER A 196 -11.03 -18.65 -8.81
#